data_AF-A0A835B856-F1
#
_entry.id   AF-A0A835B856-F1
#
_cell.length_a   1.000
_cell.length_b   1.000
_cell.length_c   1.000
_cell.angle_alpha   90.00
_cell.angle_beta   90.00
_cell.angle_gamma   90.00
#
_symmetry.space_group_name_H-M   'P 1'
#
loop_
_entity.id
_entity.type
_entity.pdbx_description
1 polymer ?
#
loop_
_entity_poly.entity_id
_entity_poly.type
_entity_poly.pdbx_seq_one_letter_code
_entity_poly.pdbx_strand_id
1 'polypeptide(L)'
;MGAGELNHPPARPPVGCMTYGYYLSYFWANDRRTREALGIKKGTMDEWVRCHDKELPYTTDLGSVIKYHRNVTTRGYRALVYRFTIGYSNSLTFATIKGGGHTAPEYEPERCFAMFSRWILNRPL
;
A
#
# COMPACT_ATOMS: atom_id res chain seq x y z
N MET A 1 -2.66 -33.22 7.11
CA MET A 1 -2.61 -31.76 6.91
C MET A 1 -2.58 -31.52 5.41
N GLY A 2 -3.72 -31.12 4.84
CA GLY A 2 -3.95 -31.12 3.39
C GLY A 2 -3.46 -29.83 2.73
N ALA A 3 -2.71 -29.95 1.64
CA ALA A 3 -2.32 -28.81 0.81
C ALA A 3 -3.56 -28.22 0.12
N GLY A 4 -3.96 -27.00 0.50
CA GLY A 4 -4.95 -26.20 -0.23
C GLY A 4 -6.22 -25.79 0.51
N GLU A 5 -6.31 -25.95 1.83
CA GLU A 5 -7.45 -25.45 2.60
C GLU A 5 -7.30 -23.95 2.89
N LEU A 6 -8.30 -23.17 2.46
CA LEU A 6 -8.45 -21.75 2.81
C LEU A 6 -9.06 -21.65 4.19
N ASN A 7 -8.28 -21.21 5.17
CA ASN A 7 -8.66 -21.19 6.58
C ASN A 7 -9.05 -19.79 7.07
N HIS A 8 -8.69 -18.74 6.33
CA HIS A 8 -8.88 -17.35 6.77
C HIS A 8 -9.64 -16.49 5.76
N PRO A 9 -10.84 -16.89 5.30
CA PRO A 9 -11.60 -16.09 4.36
C PRO A 9 -12.04 -14.76 5.00
N PRO A 10 -11.82 -13.61 4.33
CA PRO A 10 -12.29 -12.34 4.84
C PRO A 10 -13.83 -12.27 4.82
N ALA A 11 -14.40 -11.54 5.77
CA ALA A 11 -15.84 -11.25 5.77
C ALA A 11 -16.24 -10.53 4.49
N ARG A 12 -17.37 -10.93 3.87
CA ARG A 12 -17.87 -10.32 2.65
C ARG A 12 -18.44 -8.92 2.95
N PRO A 13 -17.87 -7.84 2.40
CA PRO A 13 -18.42 -6.51 2.55
C PRO A 13 -19.57 -6.28 1.54
N PRO A 14 -20.37 -5.21 1.69
CA PRO A 14 -21.40 -4.83 0.73
C PRO A 14 -20.83 -4.61 -0.67
N VAL A 15 -21.58 -5.04 -1.69
CA VAL A 15 -21.24 -4.78 -3.10
C VAL A 15 -21.27 -3.26 -3.32
N GLY A 16 -20.16 -2.70 -3.81
CA GLY A 16 -19.96 -1.26 -3.99
C GLY A 16 -19.11 -0.59 -2.91
N CYS A 17 -18.76 -1.30 -1.83
CA CYS A 17 -17.75 -0.80 -0.88
C CYS A 17 -16.34 -0.95 -1.48
N MET A 18 -15.45 0.01 -1.23
CA MET A 18 -14.05 -0.06 -1.70
C MET A 18 -13.31 -1.31 -1.18
N THR A 19 -13.63 -1.74 0.04
CA THR A 19 -13.07 -2.95 0.66
C THR A 19 -13.54 -4.24 -0.02
N TYR A 20 -14.56 -4.19 -0.89
CA TYR A 20 -14.98 -5.33 -1.71
C TYR A 20 -13.86 -5.79 -2.65
N GLY A 21 -13.03 -4.85 -3.13
CA GLY A 21 -11.81 -5.19 -3.86
C GLY A 21 -10.89 -6.09 -3.03
N TYR A 22 -10.69 -5.79 -1.75
CA TYR A 22 -9.84 -6.60 -0.86
C TYR A 22 -10.41 -8.01 -0.62
N TYR A 23 -11.74 -8.11 -0.51
CA TYR A 23 -12.42 -9.39 -0.43
C TYR A 23 -12.17 -10.23 -1.70
N LEU A 24 -12.30 -9.64 -2.89
CA LEU A 24 -12.03 -10.34 -4.15
C LEU A 24 -10.55 -10.71 -4.32
N SER A 25 -9.63 -9.83 -3.90
CA SER A 25 -8.19 -10.09 -3.97
C SER A 25 -7.77 -11.36 -3.23
N TYR A 26 -8.43 -11.70 -2.11
CA TYR A 26 -8.18 -12.94 -1.38
C TYR A 26 -8.44 -14.19 -2.23
N PHE A 27 -9.59 -14.25 -2.91
CA PHE A 27 -9.91 -15.40 -3.77
C PHE A 27 -9.03 -15.42 -5.01
N TRP A 28 -8.77 -14.26 -5.62
CA TRP A 28 -7.91 -14.15 -6.77
C TRP A 28 -6.47 -14.60 -6.47
N ALA A 29 -5.88 -14.13 -5.38
CA ALA A 29 -4.49 -14.46 -5.00
C ALA A 29 -4.31 -15.92 -4.59
N ASN A 30 -5.37 -16.56 -4.09
CA ASN A 30 -5.35 -17.97 -3.70
C ASN A 30 -5.83 -18.93 -4.80
N ASP A 31 -6.38 -18.45 -5.92
CA ASP A 31 -6.71 -19.31 -7.06
C ASP A 31 -5.43 -19.96 -7.61
N ARG A 32 -5.47 -21.29 -7.81
CA ARG A 32 -4.33 -22.09 -8.27
C ARG A 32 -3.74 -21.56 -9.58
N ARG A 33 -4.58 -21.14 -10.53
CA ARG A 33 -4.13 -20.62 -11.83
C ARG A 33 -3.44 -19.28 -11.68
N THR A 34 -3.94 -18.42 -10.79
CA THR A 34 -3.27 -17.16 -10.46
C THR A 34 -1.89 -17.43 -9.87
N ARG A 35 -1.79 -18.36 -8.92
CA ARG A 35 -0.52 -18.71 -8.27
C ARG A 35 0.49 -19.32 -9.24
N GLU A 36 0.02 -20.19 -10.15
CA GLU A 36 0.85 -20.74 -11.24
C GLU A 36 1.34 -19.65 -12.19
N ALA A 37 0.46 -18.73 -12.61
CA ALA A 37 0.81 -17.63 -13.49
C ALA A 37 1.81 -16.64 -12.85
N LEU A 38 1.71 -16.43 -11.53
CA LEU A 38 2.65 -15.62 -10.75
C LEU A 38 3.94 -16.38 -10.38
N GLY A 39 4.09 -17.65 -10.77
CA GLY A 39 5.27 -18.45 -10.47
C GLY A 39 5.44 -18.83 -8.99
N ILE A 40 4.35 -18.85 -8.22
CA ILE A 40 4.38 -19.24 -6.81
C ILE A 40 4.55 -20.76 -6.72
N LYS A 41 5.71 -21.20 -6.22
CA LYS A 41 6.03 -22.62 -6.06
C LYS A 41 5.13 -23.25 -5.00
N LYS A 42 4.63 -24.46 -5.28
CA LYS A 42 3.83 -25.22 -4.30
C LYS A 42 4.67 -25.50 -3.05
N GLY A 43 4.08 -25.26 -1.88
CA GLY A 43 4.72 -25.46 -0.57
C GLY A 43 5.59 -24.31 -0.06
N THR A 44 5.76 -23.21 -0.82
CA THR A 44 6.48 -22.02 -0.30
C THR A 44 5.57 -21.06 0.45
N MET A 45 4.28 -21.11 0.17
CA MET A 45 3.24 -20.30 0.80
C MET A 45 1.99 -21.17 0.86
N ASP A 46 1.38 -21.29 2.03
CA ASP A 46 0.16 -22.08 2.18
C ASP A 46 -1.03 -21.25 1.70
N GLU A 47 -1.40 -20.22 2.47
CA GLU A 47 -2.53 -19.34 2.21
C GLU A 47 -2.05 -17.89 2.15
N TRP A 48 -2.51 -17.16 1.13
CA TRP A 48 -2.27 -15.71 1.06
C TRP A 48 -3.36 -14.97 1.84
N VAL A 49 -2.95 -14.11 2.75
CA VAL A 49 -3.83 -13.13 3.42
C VAL A 49 -3.27 -11.73 3.20
N ARG A 50 -4.15 -10.72 3.18
CA ARG A 50 -3.75 -9.33 2.87
C ARG A 50 -2.88 -8.72 3.96
N CYS A 51 -3.19 -8.98 5.23
CA CYS A 51 -2.51 -8.40 6.38
C CYS A 51 -2.35 -9.45 7.47
N HIS A 52 -1.11 -9.65 7.95
CA HIS A 52 -0.80 -10.48 9.11
C HIS A 52 -0.67 -9.60 10.36
N ASP A 53 -1.80 -9.18 10.93
CA ASP A 53 -1.84 -8.12 11.95
C ASP A 53 -1.29 -8.56 13.34
N LYS A 54 -1.07 -9.86 13.57
CA LYS A 54 -0.68 -10.40 14.88
C LYS A 54 0.46 -11.43 14.87
N GLU A 55 0.87 -11.86 13.68
CA GLU A 55 1.78 -13.00 13.53
C GLU A 55 3.22 -12.55 13.23
N LEU A 56 3.40 -11.30 12.84
CA LEU A 56 4.71 -10.73 12.57
C LEU A 56 5.29 -10.15 13.86
N PRO A 57 6.45 -10.63 14.33
CA PRO A 57 7.09 -10.13 15.54
C PRO A 57 7.74 -8.77 15.25
N TYR A 58 6.95 -7.70 15.26
CA TYR A 58 7.45 -6.33 15.15
C TYR A 58 7.08 -5.53 16.40
N THR A 59 8.01 -4.70 16.85
CA THR A 59 7.80 -3.74 17.92
C THR A 59 7.64 -2.35 17.32
N THR A 60 6.66 -1.58 17.79
CA THR A 60 6.57 -0.14 17.49
C THR A 60 7.50 0.62 18.43
N ASP A 61 8.75 0.79 18.02
CA ASP A 61 9.81 1.48 18.77
C ASP A 61 10.11 2.89 18.25
N LEU A 62 9.66 3.22 17.03
CA LEU A 62 9.90 4.50 16.40
C LEU A 62 8.68 5.42 16.40
N GLY A 63 8.68 6.43 17.28
CA GLY A 63 7.58 7.40 17.39
C GLY A 63 7.54 8.50 16.31
N SER A 64 8.63 8.74 15.59
CA SER A 64 8.67 9.74 14.50
C SER A 64 9.80 9.50 13.51
N VAL A 65 9.50 9.70 12.22
CA VAL A 65 10.46 9.54 11.11
C VAL A 65 11.06 10.87 10.61
N ILE A 66 10.67 12.02 11.19
CA ILE A 66 11.09 13.35 10.72
C ILE A 66 12.61 13.50 10.70
N LYS A 67 13.31 12.98 11.71
CA LYS A 67 14.78 12.99 11.78
C LYS A 67 15.43 12.30 10.57
N TYR A 68 14.87 11.18 10.13
CA TYR A 68 15.39 10.41 9.00
C TYR A 68 15.11 11.12 7.67
N HIS A 69 13.90 11.66 7.50
CA HIS A 69 13.56 12.49 6.34
C HIS A 69 14.51 13.68 6.19
N ARG A 70 14.83 14.38 7.29
CA ARG A 70 15.80 15.48 7.27
C ARG A 70 17.19 15.02 6.85
N ASN A 71 17.68 13.89 7.37
CA ASN A 71 19.00 13.36 7.02
C ASN A 71 19.12 13.09 5.51
N VAL A 72 18.12 12.45 4.90
CA VAL A 72 18.15 12.15 3.47
C VAL A 72 18.00 13.42 2.62
N THR A 73 17.15 14.37 3.01
CA THR A 73 16.99 15.62 2.25
C THR A 73 18.21 16.52 2.32
N THR A 74 18.92 16.55 3.46
CA THR A 74 20.20 17.28 3.58
C THR A 74 21.31 16.70 2.71
N ARG A 75 21.18 15.44 2.27
CA ARG A 75 22.11 14.77 1.35
C ARG A 75 21.72 14.95 -0.13
N GLY A 76 20.69 15.74 -0.43
CA GLY A 76 20.23 16.00 -1.80
C GLY A 76 19.19 15.01 -2.33
N TYR A 77 18.75 14.03 -1.52
CA TYR A 77 17.68 13.12 -1.94
C TYR A 77 16.33 13.83 -1.90
N ARG A 78 15.57 13.72 -2.99
CA ARG A 78 14.21 14.22 -3.08
C ARG A 78 13.27 13.33 -2.28
N ALA A 79 12.41 13.92 -1.47
CA ALA A 79 11.38 13.21 -0.72
C ALA A 79 10.01 13.85 -0.95
N LEU A 80 9.06 13.03 -1.41
CA LEU A 80 7.67 13.41 -1.61
C LEU A 80 6.83 12.80 -0.48
N VAL A 81 6.11 13.66 0.22
CA VAL A 81 5.07 13.24 1.16
C VAL A 81 3.73 13.70 0.60
N TYR A 82 2.82 12.77 0.36
CA TYR A 82 1.49 13.09 -0.12
C TYR A 82 0.42 12.64 0.89
N ARG A 83 -0.58 13.48 1.12
CA ARG A 83 -1.69 13.19 2.06
C ARG A 83 -2.95 13.98 1.69
N PHE A 84 -4.01 13.78 2.47
CA PHE A 84 -5.31 14.44 2.30
C PHE A 84 -5.45 15.79 3.06
N THR A 85 -4.58 16.11 4.05
CA THR A 85 -4.71 17.33 4.89
C THR A 85 -3.36 18.02 5.24
N ILE A 86 -3.39 19.24 5.75
CA ILE A 86 -2.33 20.28 5.66
C ILE A 86 -1.01 20.01 6.47
N GLY A 87 0.14 20.23 5.79
CA GLY A 87 1.36 20.98 6.12
C GLY A 87 2.21 20.78 7.40
N TYR A 88 3.52 20.51 7.21
CA TYR A 88 4.64 21.02 8.04
C TYR A 88 5.85 21.34 7.14
N SER A 89 6.53 22.48 7.34
CA SER A 89 7.73 22.85 6.56
C SER A 89 8.98 22.26 7.23
N ASN A 90 9.67 21.33 6.55
CA ASN A 90 10.93 20.72 7.00
C ASN A 90 11.79 20.21 5.82
N SER A 91 11.96 21.01 4.76
CA SER A 91 12.72 20.63 3.54
C SER A 91 12.15 19.42 2.77
N LEU A 92 10.83 19.22 2.82
CA LEU A 92 10.10 18.16 2.13
C LEU A 92 9.13 18.76 1.10
N THR A 93 8.93 18.08 -0.03
CA THR A 93 7.85 18.44 -0.97
C THR A 93 6.56 17.78 -0.51
N PHE A 94 5.55 18.58 -0.24
CA PHE A 94 4.21 18.10 0.14
C PHE A 94 3.24 18.25 -1.01
N ALA A 95 2.47 17.20 -1.28
CA ALA A 95 1.38 17.23 -2.25
C ALA A 95 0.06 16.83 -1.57
N THR A 96 -1.01 17.56 -1.89
CA THR A 96 -2.36 17.24 -1.43
C THR A 96 -3.19 16.71 -2.60
N ILE A 97 -3.73 15.50 -2.45
CA ILE A 97 -4.64 14.92 -3.43
C ILE A 97 -6.07 15.13 -2.93
N LYS A 98 -6.71 16.19 -3.42
CA LYS A 98 -8.11 16.49 -3.08
C LYS A 98 -9.01 15.33 -3.53
N GLY A 99 -9.86 14.84 -2.62
CA GLY A 99 -10.71 13.66 -2.84
C GLY A 99 -10.08 12.33 -2.46
N GLY A 100 -8.77 12.28 -2.16
CA GLY A 100 -8.08 11.05 -1.80
C GLY A 100 -8.39 10.56 -0.37
N GLY A 101 -8.50 9.24 -0.19
CA GLY A 101 -8.55 8.59 1.14
C GLY A 101 -7.18 8.16 1.66
N HIS A 102 -7.16 7.25 2.63
CA HIS A 102 -5.90 6.65 3.15
C HIS A 102 -5.12 5.94 2.05
N THR A 103 -5.83 5.20 1.21
CA THR A 103 -5.36 4.59 -0.04
C THR A 103 -5.68 5.51 -1.22
N ALA A 104 -5.10 6.71 -1.27
CA ALA A 104 -5.45 7.75 -2.24
C ALA A 104 -5.56 7.28 -3.72
N PRO A 105 -4.71 6.37 -4.24
CA PRO A 105 -4.86 5.84 -5.60
C PRO A 105 -6.16 5.06 -5.87
N GLU A 106 -6.82 4.54 -4.84
CA GLU A 106 -8.12 3.86 -4.98
C GLU A 106 -9.29 4.85 -5.13
N TYR A 107 -9.11 6.10 -4.67
CA TYR A 107 -10.11 7.16 -4.74
C TYR A 107 -9.90 8.09 -5.93
N GLU A 108 -8.65 8.48 -6.19
CA GLU A 108 -8.29 9.49 -7.18
C GLU A 108 -7.10 8.99 -8.04
N PRO A 109 -7.28 7.90 -8.81
CA PRO A 109 -6.19 7.24 -9.54
C PRO A 109 -5.49 8.17 -10.53
N GLU A 110 -6.25 8.97 -11.28
CA GLU A 110 -5.70 9.90 -12.28
C GLU A 110 -4.85 11.00 -11.64
N ARG A 111 -5.32 11.59 -10.53
CA ARG A 111 -4.56 12.61 -9.81
C ARG A 111 -3.30 12.04 -9.18
N CYS A 112 -3.39 10.83 -8.61
CA CYS A 112 -2.23 10.13 -8.06
C CYS A 112 -1.19 9.84 -9.15
N PHE A 113 -1.64 9.37 -10.32
CA PHE A 113 -0.76 9.09 -11.46
C PHE A 113 -0.10 10.36 -12.00
N ALA A 114 -0.85 11.46 -12.13
CA ALA A 114 -0.31 12.74 -12.58
C ALA A 114 0.74 13.29 -11.60
N MET A 115 0.46 13.24 -10.28
CA MET A 115 1.41 13.63 -9.24
C MET A 115 2.69 12.78 -9.31
N PHE A 116 2.55 11.45 -9.36
CA PHE A 116 3.69 10.54 -9.45
C PHE A 116 4.51 10.77 -10.71
N SER A 117 3.86 10.93 -11.87
CA SER A 117 4.51 11.19 -13.15
C SER A 117 5.29 12.51 -13.13
N ARG A 118 4.69 13.59 -12.62
CA ARG A 118 5.38 14.88 -12.46
C ARG A 118 6.59 14.74 -11.52
N TRP A 119 6.41 14.03 -10.41
CA TRP A 119 7.46 13.80 -9.44
C TRP A 119 8.68 13.10 -10.03
N ILE A 120 8.51 11.96 -10.70
CA ILE A 120 9.65 11.19 -11.25
C ILE A 120 10.32 11.91 -12.41
N LEU A 121 9.59 12.74 -13.15
CA LEU A 121 10.10 13.52 -14.29
C LEU A 121 10.70 14.88 -13.90
N ASN A 122 10.88 15.17 -12.60
CA ASN A 122 11.34 16.47 -12.10
C ASN A 122 10.47 17.66 -12.58
N ARG A 123 9.17 17.46 -12.77
CA ARG A 123 8.23 18.53 -13.15
C ARG A 123 7.52 19.09 -11.90
N PRO A 124 7.08 20.35 -11.93
CA PRO A 124 6.21 20.91 -10.88
C PRO A 124 4.97 20.03 -10.66
N LEU A 125 4.57 19.87 -9.40
CA LEU A 125 3.40 19.06 -8.99
C LEU A 125 2.08 19.77 -9.26
#